data_AF-A0A8G1UIQ4-F1
#
_entry.id   AF-A0A8G1UIQ4-F1
#
_cell.length_a   1.000
_cell.length_b   1.000
_cell.length_c   1.000
_cell.angle_alpha   90.00
_cell.angle_beta   90.00
_cell.angle_gamma   90.00
#
_symmetry.space_group_name_H-M   'P 1'
#
loop_
_entity.id
_entity.type
_entity.pdbx_description
1 polymer ?
#
loop_
_entity_poly.entity_id
_entity_poly.type
_entity_poly.pdbx_seq_one_letter_code
_entity_poly.pdbx_strand_id
1 'polypeptide(L)'
;MRPGRLDRAETQPDLTALITHRRDTSMPKFIVPIDVITVHVVPVLAPTADAAKAEAERIVASDRKTWFDHTEPLCVGDAHTEAEWDAQQEASSREDLGRVTIPFPARPAKKTAAARFRAPRTDHHADGTACPPEHRHTTSGKPLTSGCPGRAYSRAECSCGEWSIKHTGKGYVDDARRQHISTAH
;
A
#
# COMPACT_ATOMS: atom_id res chain seq x y z
N MET A 1 96.24 -11.12 0.86
CA MET A 1 95.13 -11.02 1.84
C MET A 1 93.91 -10.49 1.11
N ARG A 2 92.82 -11.28 1.02
CA ARG A 2 91.55 -10.90 0.39
C ARG A 2 90.50 -10.74 1.49
N PRO A 3 89.72 -9.65 1.55
CA PRO A 3 88.60 -9.57 2.48
C PRO A 3 87.35 -10.25 1.90
N GLY A 4 86.59 -10.87 2.80
CA GLY A 4 85.53 -11.83 2.53
C GLY A 4 84.26 -11.27 1.90
N ARG A 5 83.60 -12.18 1.18
CA ARG A 5 82.27 -12.05 0.59
C ARG A 5 81.24 -12.32 1.69
N LEU A 6 80.52 -11.29 2.12
CA LEU A 6 79.37 -11.43 3.02
C LEU A 6 78.14 -11.76 2.17
N ASP A 7 77.55 -12.93 2.43
CA ASP A 7 76.25 -13.35 1.90
C ASP A 7 75.16 -12.42 2.44
N ARG A 8 74.51 -11.68 1.54
CA ARG A 8 73.35 -10.84 1.83
C ARG A 8 72.10 -11.68 1.52
N ALA A 9 71.42 -12.12 2.55
CA ALA A 9 70.09 -12.73 2.43
C ALA A 9 69.10 -11.70 1.88
N GLU A 10 68.66 -11.89 0.63
CA GLU A 10 67.51 -11.18 0.06
C GLU A 10 66.23 -11.79 0.63
N THR A 11 65.63 -11.12 1.60
CA THR A 11 64.25 -11.36 2.01
C THR A 11 63.33 -10.81 0.93
N GLN A 12 62.70 -11.71 0.15
CA GLN A 12 61.63 -11.34 -0.78
C GLN A 12 60.44 -10.75 0.02
N PRO A 13 59.86 -9.61 -0.40
CA PRO A 13 58.60 -9.17 0.16
C PRO A 13 57.46 -10.08 -0.35
N ASP A 14 56.70 -10.62 0.61
CA ASP A 14 55.45 -11.33 0.37
C ASP A 14 54.43 -10.36 -0.24
N LEU A 15 54.11 -10.57 -1.52
CA LEU A 15 53.13 -9.78 -2.29
C LEU A 15 51.72 -10.38 -2.22
N THR A 16 51.38 -11.09 -1.14
CA THR A 16 50.09 -11.75 -0.98
C THR A 16 49.20 -11.08 0.07
N ALA A 17 48.89 -9.78 -0.09
CA ALA A 17 47.68 -9.18 0.51
C ALA A 17 47.51 -7.70 0.08
N LEU A 18 47.13 -7.47 -1.16
CA LEU A 18 46.59 -6.17 -1.58
C LEU A 18 45.39 -6.36 -2.51
N ILE A 19 44.44 -7.19 -2.08
CA ILE A 19 43.06 -7.08 -2.55
C ILE A 19 42.40 -6.02 -1.67
N THR A 20 42.53 -4.77 -2.11
CA THR A 20 41.66 -3.70 -1.64
C THR A 20 40.23 -4.08 -2.03
N HIS A 21 39.48 -4.61 -1.07
CA HIS A 21 38.03 -4.66 -1.16
C HIS A 21 37.56 -3.23 -1.46
N ARG A 22 37.13 -2.98 -2.69
CA ARG A 22 36.18 -1.90 -2.98
C ARG A 22 35.00 -2.16 -2.07
N ARG A 23 34.91 -1.44 -0.96
CA ARG A 23 33.68 -1.35 -0.18
C ARG A 23 32.67 -0.79 -1.16
N ASP A 24 31.74 -1.64 -1.56
CA ASP A 24 30.55 -1.22 -2.27
C ASP A 24 29.88 -0.16 -1.39
N THR A 25 29.97 1.11 -1.78
CA THR A 25 29.37 2.24 -1.07
C THR A 25 27.88 2.33 -1.34
N SER A 26 27.25 1.24 -1.78
CA SER A 26 25.80 1.13 -1.81
C SER A 26 25.27 1.22 -0.38
N MET A 27 24.58 2.30 -0.07
CA MET A 27 23.89 2.44 1.22
C MET A 27 22.91 1.27 1.41
N PRO A 28 22.84 0.70 2.62
CA PRO A 28 21.90 -0.37 2.91
C PRO A 28 20.47 0.13 2.75
N LYS A 29 19.60 -0.74 2.22
CA LYS A 29 18.16 -0.49 2.10
C LYS A 29 17.46 -1.16 3.27
N PHE A 30 16.57 -0.42 3.92
CA PHE A 30 15.77 -0.93 5.03
C PHE A 30 14.29 -0.90 4.68
N ILE A 31 13.57 -1.89 5.19
CA ILE A 31 12.14 -2.03 5.09
C ILE A 31 11.54 -1.82 6.48
N VAL A 32 10.59 -0.89 6.58
CA VAL A 32 9.89 -0.60 7.84
C VAL A 32 8.39 -0.86 7.62
N PRO A 33 7.79 -1.84 8.32
CA PRO A 33 6.35 -2.06 8.25
C PRO A 33 5.61 -0.95 9.01
N ILE A 34 4.57 -0.43 8.38
CA ILE A 34 3.71 0.61 8.94
C ILE A 34 2.28 0.05 9.03
N ASP A 35 1.77 -0.09 10.25
CA ASP A 35 0.44 -0.64 10.51
C ASP A 35 -0.65 0.42 10.34
N VAL A 36 -1.33 0.37 9.20
CA VAL A 36 -2.71 0.85 9.00
C VAL A 36 -3.53 -0.41 8.73
N ILE A 37 -4.86 -0.38 8.81
CA ILE A 37 -5.75 -1.54 8.50
C ILE A 37 -5.44 -2.20 7.11
N THR A 38 -4.63 -1.54 6.28
CA THR A 38 -3.77 -2.16 5.25
C THR A 38 -2.29 -1.85 5.54
N VAL A 39 -1.43 -2.88 5.69
CA VAL A 39 0.02 -2.68 5.91
C VAL A 39 0.65 -2.12 4.65
N HIS A 40 1.24 -0.93 4.74
CA HIS A 40 2.01 -0.32 3.66
C HIS A 40 3.49 -0.44 3.96
N VAL A 41 4.22 -1.03 3.02
CA VAL A 41 5.67 -1.22 3.13
C VAL A 41 6.36 -0.12 2.35
N VAL A 42 7.16 0.71 3.04
CA VAL A 42 7.89 1.82 2.42
C VAL A 42 9.39 1.55 2.54
N PRO A 43 10.14 1.47 1.42
CA PRO A 43 11.58 1.35 1.48
C PRO A 43 12.20 2.68 1.90
N VAL A 44 13.08 2.65 2.90
CA VAL A 44 13.81 3.83 3.39
C VAL A 44 15.31 3.61 3.18
N LEU A 45 15.96 4.59 2.56
CA LEU A 45 17.41 4.63 2.42
C LEU A 45 18.00 5.35 3.62
N ALA A 46 18.67 4.61 4.50
CA ALA A 46 19.29 5.18 5.69
C ALA A 46 20.62 4.46 5.97
N PRO A 47 21.57 5.11 6.67
CA PRO A 47 22.83 4.48 7.03
C PRO A 47 22.67 3.41 8.12
N THR A 48 21.59 3.49 8.92
CA THR A 48 21.31 2.58 10.04
C THR A 48 19.81 2.33 10.17
N ALA A 49 19.44 1.25 10.87
CA ALA A 49 18.06 0.89 11.20
C ALA A 49 17.35 2.00 12.01
N ASP A 50 18.01 2.55 13.03
CA ASP A 50 17.46 3.66 13.83
C ASP A 50 17.18 4.91 12.99
N ALA A 51 18.08 5.22 12.04
CA ALA A 51 17.88 6.33 11.11
C ALA A 51 16.74 6.05 10.11
N ALA A 52 16.56 4.79 9.68
CA ALA A 52 15.43 4.38 8.84
C ALA A 52 14.09 4.54 9.59
N LYS A 53 14.04 4.15 10.87
CA LYS A 53 12.88 4.29 11.74
C LYS A 53 12.52 5.75 11.97
N ALA A 54 13.51 6.58 12.32
CA ALA A 54 13.30 8.02 12.50
C ALA A 54 12.82 8.72 11.22
N GLU A 55 13.33 8.32 10.05
CA GLU A 55 12.88 8.85 8.76
C GLU A 55 11.46 8.38 8.41
N ALA A 56 11.10 7.13 8.69
CA ALA A 56 9.74 6.62 8.54
C ALA A 56 8.75 7.40 9.42
N GLU A 57 9.10 7.63 10.69
CA GLU A 57 8.30 8.46 11.62
C GLU A 57 8.15 9.90 11.09
N ARG A 58 9.21 10.49 10.52
CA ARG A 58 9.15 11.82 9.90
C ARG A 58 8.21 11.84 8.69
N ILE A 59 8.26 10.84 7.82
CA ILE A 59 7.36 10.71 6.66
C ILE A 59 5.91 10.67 7.13
N VAL A 60 5.60 9.78 8.09
CA VAL A 60 4.26 9.65 8.69
C VAL A 60 3.79 10.96 9.32
N ALA A 61 4.67 11.66 10.04
CA ALA A 61 4.33 12.93 10.68
C ALA A 61 4.12 14.08 9.66
N SER A 62 4.92 14.13 8.60
CA SER A 62 4.89 15.20 7.60
C SER A 62 3.67 15.14 6.68
N ASP A 63 3.14 13.94 6.43
CA ASP A 63 2.06 13.73 5.48
C ASP A 63 0.76 13.25 6.16
N ARG A 64 0.65 13.51 7.47
CA ARG A 64 -0.47 13.06 8.32
C ARG A 64 -1.85 13.38 7.74
N LYS A 65 -2.01 14.50 7.04
CA LYS A 65 -3.30 14.91 6.45
C LYS A 65 -3.71 14.07 5.23
N THR A 66 -2.74 13.57 4.46
CA THR A 66 -2.99 12.83 3.22
C THR A 66 -3.20 11.33 3.48
N TRP A 67 -2.66 10.83 4.60
CA TRP A 67 -2.71 9.41 4.97
C TRP A 67 -3.88 9.05 5.91
N PHE A 68 -4.40 10.01 6.70
CA PHE A 68 -5.26 9.71 7.86
C PHE A 68 -6.73 10.17 7.80
N ASP A 69 -7.31 10.45 6.63
CA ASP A 69 -8.77 10.66 6.59
C ASP A 69 -9.58 9.38 6.92
N HIS A 70 -8.93 8.22 7.07
CA HIS A 70 -9.54 6.97 7.49
C HIS A 70 -8.67 6.18 8.48
N THR A 71 -9.09 6.11 9.76
CA THR A 71 -8.81 5.10 10.81
C THR A 71 -7.52 5.15 11.67
N GLU A 72 -7.74 4.97 12.99
CA GLU A 72 -6.94 4.43 14.13
C GLU A 72 -5.42 4.72 14.31
N PRO A 73 -4.86 4.62 15.56
CA PRO A 73 -3.46 4.96 15.83
C PRO A 73 -2.49 3.96 15.20
N LEU A 74 -1.43 4.51 14.58
CA LEU A 74 -0.45 3.82 13.77
C LEU A 74 0.76 3.39 14.63
N CYS A 75 1.20 2.15 14.43
CA CYS A 75 2.44 1.61 15.02
C CYS A 75 3.51 1.49 13.92
N VAL A 76 4.70 2.06 14.16
CA VAL A 76 5.87 1.87 13.30
C VAL A 76 6.64 0.66 13.85
N GLY A 77 6.76 -0.39 13.04
CA GLY A 77 7.53 -1.58 13.42
C GLY A 77 9.03 -1.33 13.39
N ASP A 78 9.80 -2.36 13.73
CA ASP A 78 11.26 -2.30 13.66
C ASP A 78 11.75 -2.37 12.22
N ALA A 79 12.91 -1.74 11.96
CA ALA A 79 13.51 -1.72 10.62
C ALA A 79 14.25 -3.03 10.36
N HIS A 80 13.96 -3.65 9.23
CA HIS A 80 14.59 -4.90 8.79
C HIS A 80 15.40 -4.65 7.51
N THR A 81 16.49 -5.37 7.32
CA THR A 81 17.09 -5.48 5.99
C THR A 81 16.20 -6.32 5.07
N GLU A 82 16.35 -6.15 3.75
CA GLU A 82 15.57 -6.91 2.75
C GLU A 82 15.72 -8.44 2.94
N ALA A 83 16.94 -8.91 3.22
CA ALA A 83 17.22 -10.32 3.48
C ALA A 83 16.59 -10.84 4.79
N GLU A 84 16.55 -10.03 5.85
CA GLU A 84 15.90 -10.41 7.11
C GLU A 84 14.39 -10.46 6.97
N TRP A 85 13.80 -9.52 6.22
CA TRP A 85 12.37 -9.48 5.93
C TRP A 85 11.93 -10.71 5.12
N ASP A 86 12.69 -11.05 4.06
CA ASP A 86 12.41 -12.25 3.26
C ASP A 86 12.53 -13.53 4.10
N ALA A 87 13.56 -13.64 4.92
CA ALA A 87 13.72 -14.76 5.84
C ALA A 87 12.57 -14.84 6.86
N GLN A 88 12.07 -13.72 7.36
CA GLN A 88 10.95 -13.67 8.29
C GLN A 88 9.62 -14.04 7.62
N GLN A 89 9.42 -13.64 6.36
CA GLN A 89 8.25 -14.03 5.56
C GLN A 89 8.27 -15.51 5.20
N GLU A 90 9.44 -16.05 4.85
CA GLU A 90 9.61 -17.48 4.60
C GLU A 90 9.45 -18.30 5.88
N ALA A 91 9.95 -17.82 7.03
CA ALA A 91 9.75 -18.46 8.34
C ALA A 91 8.26 -18.46 8.73
N SER A 92 7.59 -17.31 8.61
CA SER A 92 6.15 -17.18 8.87
C SER A 92 5.31 -18.07 7.95
N SER A 93 5.74 -18.22 6.68
CA SER A 93 5.08 -19.12 5.71
C SER A 93 5.36 -20.61 5.96
N ARG A 94 6.50 -20.95 6.57
CA ARG A 94 6.86 -22.35 6.92
C ARG A 94 6.25 -22.79 8.25
N GLU A 95 6.10 -21.89 9.22
CA GLU A 95 5.44 -22.21 10.50
C GLU A 95 3.93 -22.51 10.33
N ASP A 96 3.33 -22.14 9.19
CA ASP A 96 1.95 -22.52 8.81
C ASP A 96 1.78 -24.01 8.40
N LEU A 97 2.86 -24.81 8.42
CA LEU A 97 2.81 -26.26 8.24
C LEU A 97 2.70 -27.04 9.57
N GLY A 98 2.73 -26.34 10.71
CA GLY A 98 2.49 -26.89 12.05
C GLY A 98 1.12 -26.51 12.59
N ARG A 99 0.05 -26.89 11.88
CA ARG A 99 -1.35 -26.59 12.23
C ARG A 99 -1.71 -27.08 13.65
N VAL A 100 -1.48 -26.25 14.66
CA VAL A 100 -2.27 -26.26 15.88
C VAL A 100 -3.70 -26.00 15.41
N THR A 101 -4.51 -27.05 15.38
CA THR A 101 -5.94 -26.91 15.19
C THR A 101 -6.47 -26.30 16.47
N ILE A 102 -6.30 -24.99 16.64
CA ILE A 102 -7.17 -24.24 17.54
C ILE A 102 -8.57 -24.54 17.00
N PRO A 103 -9.50 -25.07 17.81
CA PRO A 103 -10.89 -25.12 17.41
C PRO A 103 -11.33 -23.66 17.29
N PHE A 104 -11.14 -23.09 16.10
CA PHE A 104 -11.85 -21.91 15.70
C PHE A 104 -13.31 -22.28 15.91
N PRO A 105 -14.05 -21.55 16.77
CA PRO A 105 -15.49 -21.78 16.86
C PRO A 105 -16.00 -21.77 15.43
N ALA A 106 -16.69 -22.84 15.04
CA ALA A 106 -17.16 -23.03 13.68
C ALA A 106 -17.69 -21.69 13.21
N ARG A 107 -17.04 -21.10 12.18
CA ARG A 107 -17.42 -19.80 11.64
C ARG A 107 -18.93 -19.89 11.47
N PRO A 108 -19.74 -19.10 12.21
CA PRO A 108 -21.17 -19.27 12.19
C PRO A 108 -21.57 -19.28 10.72
N ALA A 109 -22.20 -20.38 10.29
CA ALA A 109 -22.55 -20.60 8.89
C ALA A 109 -23.07 -19.27 8.37
N LYS A 110 -22.36 -18.70 7.37
CA LYS A 110 -22.57 -17.35 6.86
C LYS A 110 -24.07 -17.16 6.79
N LYS A 111 -24.65 -16.46 7.78
CA LYS A 111 -26.09 -16.17 7.80
C LYS A 111 -26.33 -15.65 6.41
N THR A 112 -27.15 -16.35 5.63
CA THR A 112 -27.55 -15.95 4.28
C THR A 112 -27.78 -14.47 4.35
N ALA A 113 -26.83 -13.70 3.78
CA ALA A 113 -26.70 -12.30 4.08
C ALA A 113 -28.06 -11.69 3.77
N ALA A 114 -28.72 -11.14 4.79
CA ALA A 114 -29.95 -10.37 4.59
C ALA A 114 -29.70 -9.46 3.38
N ALA A 115 -30.64 -9.44 2.44
CA ALA A 115 -30.49 -8.72 1.18
C ALA A 115 -30.02 -7.29 1.48
N ARG A 116 -28.73 -7.03 1.25
CA ARG A 116 -28.18 -5.70 1.53
C ARG A 116 -28.85 -4.75 0.56
N PHE A 117 -29.55 -3.77 1.08
CA PHE A 117 -30.12 -2.71 0.25
C PHE A 117 -29.00 -2.05 -0.53
N ARG A 118 -29.23 -1.85 -1.83
CA ARG A 118 -28.28 -1.22 -2.74
C ARG A 118 -28.98 -0.09 -3.44
N ALA A 119 -28.32 1.04 -3.51
CA ALA A 119 -28.72 2.12 -4.38
C ALA A 119 -27.66 2.30 -5.47
N PRO A 120 -27.70 1.59 -6.61
CA PRO A 120 -26.78 1.84 -7.71
C PRO A 120 -26.93 3.26 -8.25
N ARG A 121 -25.81 3.87 -8.67
CA ARG A 121 -25.80 5.17 -9.34
C ARG A 121 -25.68 4.98 -10.84
N THR A 122 -26.50 5.67 -11.61
CA THR A 122 -26.42 5.77 -13.06
C THR A 122 -26.15 7.21 -13.47
N ASP A 123 -25.31 7.39 -14.48
CA ASP A 123 -25.00 8.71 -15.04
C ASP A 123 -25.82 8.87 -16.34
N HIS A 124 -26.33 10.07 -16.63
CA HIS A 124 -27.23 10.31 -17.75
C HIS A 124 -26.80 11.53 -18.58
N HIS A 125 -27.09 11.46 -19.87
CA HIS A 125 -26.93 12.54 -20.84
C HIS A 125 -28.09 13.55 -20.77
N ALA A 126 -27.98 14.67 -21.49
CA ALA A 126 -28.98 15.73 -21.49
C ALA A 126 -30.33 15.30 -22.07
N ASP A 127 -30.31 14.36 -23.01
CA ASP A 127 -31.50 13.72 -23.59
C ASP A 127 -32.14 12.67 -22.66
N GLY A 128 -31.56 12.46 -21.47
CA GLY A 128 -32.02 11.51 -20.46
C GLY A 128 -31.53 10.09 -20.66
N THR A 129 -30.82 9.79 -21.75
CA THR A 129 -30.26 8.47 -22.01
C THR A 129 -29.21 8.12 -20.95
N ALA A 130 -29.17 6.85 -20.55
CA ALA A 130 -28.18 6.37 -19.59
C ALA A 130 -26.81 6.34 -20.27
N CYS A 131 -25.83 6.97 -19.64
CA CYS A 131 -24.46 6.91 -20.08
C CYS A 131 -23.88 5.53 -19.75
N PRO A 132 -23.28 4.82 -20.72
CA PRO A 132 -22.59 3.56 -20.47
C PRO A 132 -21.53 3.71 -19.36
N PRO A 133 -21.36 2.70 -18.47
CA PRO A 133 -20.35 2.74 -17.41
C PRO A 133 -18.91 2.79 -17.96
N GLU A 134 -18.69 2.37 -19.20
CA GLU A 134 -17.40 2.46 -19.90
C GLU A 134 -16.99 3.90 -20.22
N HIS A 135 -17.96 4.82 -20.33
CA HIS A 135 -17.69 6.23 -20.58
C HIS A 135 -17.15 6.89 -19.31
N ARG A 136 -15.86 7.26 -19.34
CA ARG A 136 -15.24 8.02 -18.26
C ARG A 136 -15.55 9.51 -18.43
N HIS A 137 -15.80 10.17 -17.32
CA HIS A 137 -15.97 11.62 -17.25
C HIS A 137 -14.98 12.22 -16.28
N THR A 138 -14.58 13.46 -16.51
CA THR A 138 -13.91 14.27 -15.50
C THR A 138 -14.85 14.51 -14.31
N THR A 139 -14.30 15.03 -13.21
CA THR A 139 -15.09 15.45 -12.05
C THR A 139 -16.21 16.44 -12.42
N SER A 140 -15.93 17.34 -13.37
CA SER A 140 -16.89 18.31 -13.93
C SER A 140 -17.93 17.72 -14.89
N GLY A 141 -17.88 16.41 -15.20
CA GLY A 141 -18.82 15.74 -16.10
C GLY A 141 -18.42 15.82 -17.58
N LYS A 142 -17.26 16.39 -17.90
CA LYS A 142 -16.74 16.44 -19.28
C LYS A 142 -16.34 15.03 -19.72
N PRO A 143 -16.76 14.58 -20.91
CA PRO A 143 -16.45 13.24 -21.40
C PRO A 143 -14.95 13.11 -21.70
N LEU A 144 -14.38 11.96 -21.32
CA LEU A 144 -13.03 11.55 -21.70
C LEU A 144 -13.03 10.61 -22.91
N THR A 145 -14.19 10.07 -23.26
CA THR A 145 -14.38 9.18 -24.41
C THR A 145 -14.94 9.96 -25.60
N SER A 146 -14.34 9.80 -26.78
CA SER A 146 -14.84 10.40 -28.03
C SER A 146 -16.25 9.88 -28.36
N GLY A 147 -17.17 10.77 -28.72
CA GLY A 147 -18.55 10.42 -29.06
C GLY A 147 -19.53 10.43 -27.89
N CYS A 148 -19.05 10.63 -26.66
CA CYS A 148 -19.92 10.87 -25.51
C CYS A 148 -20.26 12.37 -25.41
N PRO A 149 -21.54 12.78 -25.31
CA PRO A 149 -21.91 14.19 -25.16
C PRO A 149 -21.61 14.75 -23.75
N GLY A 150 -21.21 13.88 -22.82
CA GLY A 150 -20.95 14.22 -21.43
C GLY A 150 -22.13 13.95 -20.51
N ARG A 151 -21.86 13.97 -19.21
CA ARG A 151 -22.88 13.73 -18.18
C ARG A 151 -23.62 15.03 -17.86
N ALA A 152 -24.94 15.02 -18.00
CA ALA A 152 -25.80 16.12 -17.56
C ALA A 152 -26.21 15.97 -16.08
N TYR A 153 -26.52 14.75 -15.65
CA TYR A 153 -26.87 14.46 -14.26
C TYR A 153 -26.55 13.02 -13.87
N SER A 154 -26.55 12.78 -12.56
CA SER A 154 -26.50 11.45 -11.97
C SER A 154 -27.83 11.16 -11.27
N ARG A 155 -28.24 9.89 -11.29
CA ARG A 155 -29.41 9.38 -10.57
C ARG A 155 -28.99 8.19 -9.72
N ALA A 156 -29.62 8.01 -8.57
CA ALA A 156 -29.54 6.77 -7.81
C ALA A 156 -30.93 6.37 -7.34
N GLU A 157 -31.20 5.07 -7.35
CA GLU A 157 -32.46 4.48 -6.90
C GLU A 157 -32.12 3.33 -5.96
N CYS A 158 -32.70 3.32 -4.77
CA CYS A 158 -32.48 2.24 -3.81
C CYS A 158 -33.36 1.04 -4.14
N SER A 159 -32.83 -0.17 -3.92
CA SER A 159 -33.56 -1.43 -4.04
C SER A 159 -34.69 -1.56 -3.02
N CYS A 160 -34.83 -0.64 -2.07
CA CYS A 160 -36.03 -0.53 -1.22
C CYS A 160 -37.24 0.04 -1.97
N GLY A 161 -37.04 0.69 -3.13
CA GLY A 161 -38.11 1.28 -3.95
C GLY A 161 -38.66 2.63 -3.44
N GLU A 162 -38.40 2.99 -2.19
CA GLU A 162 -38.94 4.21 -1.56
C GLU A 162 -38.04 5.44 -1.74
N TRP A 163 -36.79 5.25 -2.18
CA TRP A 163 -35.81 6.32 -2.26
C TRP A 163 -35.19 6.42 -3.65
N SER A 164 -35.20 7.64 -4.20
CA SER A 164 -34.42 8.00 -5.38
C SER A 164 -33.96 9.45 -5.31
N ILE A 165 -32.84 9.75 -5.97
CA ILE A 165 -32.33 11.10 -6.08
C ILE A 165 -31.78 11.34 -7.49
N LYS A 166 -31.96 12.56 -8.00
CA LYS A 166 -31.42 13.03 -9.28
C LYS A 166 -30.76 14.39 -9.06
N HIS A 167 -29.49 14.53 -9.45
CA HIS A 167 -28.74 15.77 -9.29
C HIS A 167 -27.61 15.90 -10.32
N THR A 168 -27.23 17.14 -10.69
CA THR A 168 -26.15 17.40 -11.67
C THR A 168 -24.77 17.01 -11.14
N GLY A 169 -24.54 17.26 -9.85
CA GLY A 169 -23.31 16.89 -9.14
C GLY A 169 -23.28 15.42 -8.74
N LYS A 170 -22.31 14.67 -9.28
CA LYS A 170 -22.05 13.26 -8.94
C LYS A 170 -21.80 13.03 -7.45
N GLY A 171 -20.97 13.88 -6.83
CA GLY A 171 -20.57 13.74 -5.42
C GLY A 171 -21.78 13.80 -4.49
N TYR A 172 -22.67 14.76 -4.71
CA TYR A 172 -23.90 14.89 -3.94
C TYR A 172 -24.80 13.64 -4.01
N VAL A 173 -24.93 13.04 -5.20
CA VAL A 173 -25.67 11.77 -5.37
C VAL A 173 -24.99 10.62 -4.63
N ASP A 174 -23.66 10.53 -4.70
CA ASP A 174 -22.90 9.49 -3.99
C ASP A 174 -23.03 9.62 -2.47
N ASP A 175 -22.99 10.84 -1.94
CA ASP A 175 -23.11 11.13 -0.51
C ASP A 175 -24.52 10.84 0.00
N ALA A 176 -25.55 11.34 -0.70
CA ALA A 176 -26.95 11.09 -0.36
C ALA A 176 -27.28 9.59 -0.39
N ARG A 177 -26.73 8.85 -1.36
CA ARG A 177 -26.86 7.39 -1.48
C ARG A 177 -26.21 6.66 -0.31
N ARG A 178 -25.00 7.06 0.11
CA ARG A 178 -24.32 6.49 1.28
C ARG A 178 -25.10 6.78 2.57
N GLN A 179 -25.56 8.03 2.72
CA GLN A 179 -26.37 8.44 3.87
C GLN A 179 -27.66 7.63 3.95
N HIS A 180 -28.42 7.53 2.85
CA HIS A 180 -29.65 6.74 2.82
C HIS A 180 -29.41 5.28 3.23
N ILE A 181 -28.39 4.62 2.64
CA ILE A 181 -28.04 3.24 2.99
C ILE A 181 -27.67 3.13 4.47
N SER A 182 -27.02 4.13 5.06
CA SER A 182 -26.59 4.10 6.46
C SER A 182 -27.70 4.43 7.46
N THR A 183 -28.70 5.22 7.08
CA THR A 183 -29.74 5.70 8.00
C THR A 183 -31.06 4.96 7.88
N ALA A 184 -31.36 4.41 6.69
CA ALA A 184 -32.62 3.72 6.44
C ALA A 184 -32.52 2.19 6.55
N HIS A 185 -31.30 1.63 6.58
CA HIS A 185 -31.02 0.18 6.52
C HIS A 185 -29.84 -0.21 7.41
#